data_AF-A0A0C3QDZ3-F1
#
_entry.id   AF-A0A0C3QDZ3-F1
#
_cell.length_a   1.000
_cell.length_b   1.000
_cell.length_c   1.000
_cell.angle_alpha   90.00
_cell.angle_beta   90.00
_cell.angle_gamma   90.00
#
_symmetry.space_group_name_H-M   'P 1'
#
loop_
_entity.id
_entity.type
_entity.pdbx_description
1 polymer ?
#
loop_
_entity_poly.entity_id
_entity_poly.type
_entity_poly.pdbx_seq_one_letter_code
_entity_poly.pdbx_strand_id
1 'polypeptide(L)'
;MDHNQSRFTLAQLLGSRPRRRRDNDDGWSSNSASSRGSVDSVFLEQFPASDSSSGPSKESIASKTNRQRKEAANNLFIFANDENGGAEIVAQRFFKTDARREEGIRALLRLSDDELGETGFRHLDPLSPSLPSIGLLKLVMGYTSDQIFFQKIISSAMKDGNQGALAIIYLATHQDTSFFSWINHHLILDFGNRAIAAEGVLSPRWYCGVILLYHLFKSTSLTVLRDSQLLPSLLSSLFEGIIKQRQVPSNSDTLPESQTDFGLCCPQLLPLIAKCCDKLVHTFYNNVFPTQEIVKSFVELLLNIIQPDHIGPRCLDTERGLALWTLISLLKFPLVVRLIPQDRLSSLGAFLMDTALHSWSTIIDGASPSEKRILRPLRSHMDYWGIFSLCCLPESTFNDTLSTVLNDGILELEGSDTNLYESLGLVERLLWLSNIPIIEDEVHRTLVNGGVCGFLAYVLSHARVVDSQDRGLWRAKGLTMTCIGNIVERMNEKQLRDHITKELVESIVKVKGREDVPLVQKGQAIFTLQRYNLAAERLNVQPYYQEDMSGMAEEFGHVDGRRI
;
A
#
# COMPACT_ATOMS: atom_id res chain seq x y z
N MET A 1 13.20 -25.66 61.41
CA MET A 1 13.49 -24.22 61.49
C MET A 1 12.86 -23.55 60.28
N ASP A 2 11.68 -23.01 60.56
CA ASP A 2 11.01 -21.81 60.05
C ASP A 2 11.35 -21.13 58.70
N HIS A 3 10.20 -20.73 58.11
CA HIS A 3 9.88 -19.54 57.30
C HIS A 3 9.97 -19.64 55.76
N ASN A 4 8.82 -19.72 55.06
CA ASN A 4 7.88 -18.63 54.65
C ASN A 4 8.43 -17.86 53.43
N GLN A 5 7.80 -17.81 52.24
CA GLN A 5 6.52 -17.16 51.89
C GLN A 5 6.04 -17.64 50.50
N SER A 6 4.77 -18.04 50.36
CA SER A 6 3.63 -17.25 49.84
C SER A 6 3.37 -17.38 48.33
N ARG A 7 2.54 -18.36 47.98
CA ARG A 7 1.62 -18.36 46.84
C ARG A 7 0.28 -18.88 47.35
N PHE A 8 -0.79 -18.10 47.29
CA PHE A 8 -2.14 -18.62 47.41
C PHE A 8 -3.09 -17.94 46.42
N THR A 9 -3.43 -18.71 45.40
CA THR A 9 -4.59 -18.54 44.51
C THR A 9 -5.79 -19.28 45.11
N LEU A 10 -6.85 -18.53 45.36
CA LEU A 10 -8.19 -18.73 44.79
C LEU A 10 -8.62 -20.19 44.49
N ALA A 11 -9.13 -20.87 45.51
CA ALA A 11 -10.06 -21.99 45.39
C ALA A 11 -10.93 -22.08 46.66
N GLN A 12 -12.19 -22.51 46.51
CA GLN A 12 -13.30 -22.56 47.49
C GLN A 12 -14.14 -21.26 47.47
N LEU A 13 -15.26 -21.14 46.75
CA LEU A 13 -16.32 -22.11 46.50
C LEU A 13 -16.82 -22.74 47.82
N LEU A 14 -17.74 -22.03 48.47
CA LEU A 14 -19.04 -22.49 49.01
C LEU A 14 -19.46 -21.74 50.30
N GLY A 15 -20.73 -21.33 50.33
CA GLY A 15 -21.45 -20.82 51.52
C GLY A 15 -21.39 -19.30 51.65
N SER A 16 -22.47 -18.54 51.47
CA SER A 16 -23.66 -18.66 52.32
C SER A 16 -24.84 -17.90 51.71
N ARG A 17 -25.98 -18.59 51.60
CA ARG A 17 -27.31 -17.97 51.49
C ARG A 17 -27.71 -17.40 52.86
N PRO A 18 -28.58 -16.37 52.87
CA PRO A 18 -29.77 -16.49 53.70
C PRO A 18 -31.05 -16.28 52.88
N ARG A 19 -31.98 -17.21 53.04
CA ARG A 19 -33.40 -17.10 52.70
C ARG A 19 -34.17 -16.74 53.97
N ARG A 20 -35.10 -15.78 53.87
CA ARG A 20 -36.41 -15.60 54.56
C ARG A 20 -36.69 -14.08 54.57
N ARG A 21 -37.90 -13.56 54.36
CA ARG A 21 -39.26 -14.07 54.52
C ARG A 21 -40.22 -13.19 53.66
N ARG A 22 -41.30 -13.79 53.16
CA ARG A 22 -42.53 -13.07 52.80
C ARG A 22 -43.24 -12.66 54.08
N ASP A 23 -43.80 -11.46 54.11
CA ASP A 23 -45.07 -11.14 54.76
C ASP A 23 -45.78 -10.07 53.89
N ASN A 24 -47.05 -10.34 53.58
CA ASN A 24 -48.01 -9.39 53.01
C ASN A 24 -48.63 -8.58 54.16
N ASP A 25 -48.98 -7.32 53.94
CA ASP A 25 -50.36 -6.82 53.99
C ASP A 25 -50.42 -5.27 53.89
N ASP A 26 -51.27 -4.84 52.95
CA ASP A 26 -52.20 -3.71 52.92
C ASP A 26 -51.83 -2.29 53.42
N GLY A 27 -52.11 -1.29 52.57
CA GLY A 27 -52.22 0.11 52.96
C GLY A 27 -52.31 1.10 51.80
N TRP A 28 -53.53 1.41 51.38
CA TRP A 28 -53.93 2.41 50.37
C TRP A 28 -53.44 3.85 50.61
N SER A 29 -53.21 4.56 49.50
CA SER A 29 -53.58 5.97 49.18
C SER A 29 -53.02 7.12 50.06
N SER A 30 -52.67 8.31 49.57
CA SER A 30 -52.86 9.00 48.29
C SER A 30 -52.13 10.37 48.33
N ASN A 31 -52.04 11.00 47.15
CA ASN A 31 -51.70 12.41 46.83
C ASN A 31 -50.20 12.72 46.65
N SER A 32 -49.72 13.28 45.54
CA SER A 32 -50.34 14.31 44.70
C SER A 32 -49.66 14.44 43.33
N ALA A 33 -50.48 14.90 42.38
CA ALA A 33 -50.27 15.34 41.00
C ALA A 33 -48.87 15.80 40.54
N SER A 34 -48.50 15.43 39.29
CA SER A 34 -48.20 16.39 38.22
C SER A 34 -47.78 15.69 36.91
N SER A 35 -48.40 16.08 35.79
CA SER A 35 -47.81 16.07 34.44
C SER A 35 -47.20 14.75 33.92
N ARG A 36 -48.01 13.70 33.75
CA ARG A 36 -47.69 12.62 32.79
C ARG A 36 -48.36 12.92 31.45
N GLY A 37 -47.79 13.87 30.72
CA GLY A 37 -47.89 13.90 29.27
C GLY A 37 -47.17 12.66 28.73
N SER A 38 -47.91 11.86 27.97
CA SER A 38 -47.54 10.52 27.51
C SER A 38 -46.29 10.52 26.59
N VAL A 39 -45.11 10.32 27.17
CA VAL A 39 -43.87 9.98 26.44
C VAL A 39 -43.97 8.57 25.81
N ASP A 40 -44.92 7.75 26.26
CA ASP A 40 -45.22 6.43 25.68
C ASP A 40 -45.81 6.50 24.26
N SER A 41 -46.44 7.62 23.88
CA SER A 41 -47.04 7.79 22.55
C SER A 41 -46.07 8.27 21.47
N VAL A 42 -44.92 8.85 21.84
CA VAL A 42 -43.98 9.48 20.87
C VAL A 42 -43.01 8.47 20.26
N PHE A 43 -42.85 7.28 20.85
CA PHE A 43 -41.85 6.30 20.42
C PHE A 43 -42.26 5.43 19.22
N LEU A 44 -43.57 5.31 18.94
CA LEU A 44 -44.13 4.33 17.97
C LEU A 44 -44.66 4.97 16.68
N GLU A 45 -44.91 6.28 16.64
CA GLU A 45 -45.35 6.96 15.41
C GLU A 45 -44.21 7.53 14.56
N GLN A 46 -42.99 7.65 15.10
CA GLN A 46 -41.89 8.33 14.38
C GLN A 46 -40.91 7.40 13.65
N PHE A 47 -41.04 6.07 13.81
CA PHE A 47 -40.29 5.07 13.03
C PHE A 47 -41.25 4.02 12.43
N PRO A 48 -42.14 4.38 11.49
CA PRO A 48 -42.99 3.39 10.86
C PRO A 48 -42.18 2.47 9.93
N ALA A 49 -42.41 1.16 10.04
CA ALA A 49 -42.20 0.22 8.97
C ALA A 49 -43.16 0.57 7.83
N SER A 50 -42.63 0.66 6.61
CA SER A 50 -43.42 0.98 5.41
C SER A 50 -44.51 -0.07 5.21
N ASP A 51 -45.78 0.36 5.18
CA ASP A 51 -46.82 -0.32 4.39
C ASP A 51 -47.74 0.70 3.71
N SER A 52 -48.09 0.35 2.49
CA SER A 52 -48.73 1.13 1.44
C SER A 52 -50.17 1.57 1.75
N SER A 53 -50.49 2.85 1.52
CA SER A 53 -51.74 3.27 0.87
C SER A 53 -51.61 4.70 0.33
N SER A 54 -52.48 5.05 -0.61
CA SER A 54 -52.39 6.08 -1.65
C SER A 54 -52.48 7.56 -1.21
N GLY A 55 -51.49 8.38 -1.64
CA GLY A 55 -51.44 9.86 -1.67
C GLY A 55 -50.81 10.53 -0.44
N PRO A 56 -50.03 11.65 -0.49
CA PRO A 56 -49.55 12.53 -1.57
C PRO A 56 -48.11 12.15 -2.02
N SER A 57 -47.39 12.99 -2.79
CA SER A 57 -46.07 12.67 -3.37
C SER A 57 -45.11 12.03 -2.37
N LYS A 58 -44.59 10.84 -2.70
CA LYS A 58 -43.76 9.98 -1.84
C LYS A 58 -42.55 10.71 -1.24
N GLU A 59 -42.04 11.75 -1.90
CA GLU A 59 -40.94 12.57 -1.42
C GLU A 59 -41.29 13.44 -0.20
N SER A 60 -42.52 13.98 -0.12
CA SER A 60 -42.92 14.87 0.99
C SER A 60 -43.17 14.12 2.32
N ILE A 61 -43.59 12.85 2.25
CA ILE A 61 -43.78 11.99 3.42
C ILE A 61 -42.42 11.50 3.92
N ALA A 62 -41.55 11.00 3.03
CA ALA A 62 -40.23 10.50 3.40
C ALA A 62 -39.37 11.57 4.10
N SER A 63 -39.41 12.82 3.61
CA SER A 63 -38.73 13.96 4.23
C SER A 63 -39.26 14.26 5.65
N LYS A 64 -40.58 14.24 5.87
CA LYS A 64 -41.18 14.47 7.19
C LYS A 64 -40.83 13.36 8.18
N THR A 65 -40.90 12.11 7.76
CA THR A 65 -40.54 10.97 8.61
C THR A 65 -39.05 10.98 8.97
N ASN A 66 -38.16 11.35 8.04
CA ASN A 66 -36.73 11.47 8.31
C ASN A 66 -36.44 12.55 9.37
N ARG A 67 -37.09 13.72 9.25
CA ARG A 67 -36.95 14.81 10.23
C ARG A 67 -37.40 14.39 11.63
N GLN A 68 -38.53 13.67 11.73
CA GLN A 68 -39.02 13.14 13.01
C GLN A 68 -38.04 12.13 13.62
N ARG A 69 -37.49 11.21 12.82
CA ARG A 69 -36.48 10.24 13.28
C ARG A 69 -35.23 10.92 13.83
N LYS A 70 -34.78 12.00 13.17
CA LYS A 70 -33.63 12.80 13.59
C LYS A 70 -33.90 13.56 14.90
N GLU A 71 -35.04 14.22 15.01
CA GLU A 71 -35.45 14.92 16.22
C GLU A 71 -35.58 13.96 17.41
N ALA A 72 -36.15 12.77 17.20
CA ALA A 72 -36.22 11.72 18.22
C ALA A 72 -34.82 11.24 18.66
N ALA A 73 -33.91 10.98 17.73
CA ALA A 73 -32.55 10.55 18.04
C ALA A 73 -31.75 11.65 18.76
N ASN A 74 -31.89 12.91 18.35
CA ASN A 74 -31.32 14.06 19.03
C ASN A 74 -31.80 14.14 20.48
N ASN A 75 -33.11 14.08 20.70
CA ASN A 75 -33.69 14.16 22.04
C ASN A 75 -33.24 13.00 22.93
N LEU A 76 -33.14 11.79 22.37
CA LEU A 76 -32.62 10.62 23.09
C LEU A 76 -31.13 10.76 23.43
N PHE A 77 -30.35 11.32 22.52
CA PHE A 77 -28.91 11.52 22.74
C PHE A 77 -28.65 12.61 23.79
N ILE A 78 -29.40 13.71 23.75
CA ILE A 78 -29.37 14.76 24.78
C ILE A 78 -29.78 14.18 26.14
N PHE A 79 -30.91 13.47 26.21
CA PHE A 79 -31.37 12.80 27.43
C PHE A 79 -30.33 11.82 27.99
N ALA A 80 -29.67 11.04 27.12
CA ALA A 80 -28.64 10.09 27.54
C ALA A 80 -27.40 10.77 28.17
N ASN A 81 -27.05 11.98 27.70
CA ASN A 81 -25.87 12.72 28.15
C ASN A 81 -26.15 13.64 29.34
N ASP A 82 -27.34 14.24 29.40
CA ASP A 82 -27.65 15.32 30.36
C ASP A 82 -28.37 14.82 31.62
N GLU A 83 -29.03 13.66 31.56
CA GLU A 83 -29.74 13.11 32.72
C GLU A 83 -28.94 12.03 33.46
N ASN A 84 -28.95 12.10 34.80
CA ASN A 84 -28.35 11.08 35.66
C ASN A 84 -29.02 9.71 35.44
N GLY A 85 -28.25 8.74 34.95
CA GLY A 85 -28.77 7.42 34.59
C GLY A 85 -29.53 7.37 33.25
N GLY A 86 -29.62 8.49 32.52
CA GLY A 86 -30.28 8.58 31.22
C GLY A 86 -29.70 7.59 30.22
N ALA A 87 -28.37 7.43 30.20
CA ALA A 87 -27.70 6.46 29.33
C ALA A 87 -28.13 5.01 29.60
N GLU A 88 -28.27 4.62 30.87
CA GLU A 88 -28.72 3.27 31.25
C GLU A 88 -30.19 3.05 30.88
N ILE A 89 -31.04 4.05 31.08
CA ILE A 89 -32.46 3.98 30.72
C ILE A 89 -32.62 3.83 29.20
N VAL A 90 -31.87 4.60 28.42
CA VAL A 90 -31.88 4.50 26.95
C VAL A 90 -31.38 3.12 26.52
N ALA A 91 -30.26 2.64 27.08
CA ALA A 91 -29.74 1.29 26.83
C ALA A 91 -30.78 0.20 27.12
N GLN A 92 -31.38 0.18 28.32
CA GLN A 92 -32.38 -0.80 28.72
C GLN A 92 -33.59 -0.83 27.77
N ARG A 93 -33.96 0.30 27.15
CA ARG A 93 -35.05 0.37 26.16
C ARG A 93 -34.70 -0.29 24.83
N PHE A 94 -33.43 -0.24 24.41
CA PHE A 94 -32.95 -1.04 23.27
C PHE A 94 -32.90 -2.54 23.63
N PHE A 95 -32.61 -2.89 24.87
CA PHE A 95 -32.46 -4.28 25.33
C PHE A 95 -33.74 -4.98 25.78
N LYS A 96 -34.91 -4.35 25.64
CA LYS A 96 -36.18 -4.94 26.09
C LYS A 96 -36.48 -6.30 25.43
N THR A 97 -36.12 -6.46 24.15
CA THR A 97 -36.19 -7.73 23.42
C THR A 97 -35.09 -7.76 22.36
N ASP A 98 -34.68 -8.96 21.93
CA ASP A 98 -33.69 -9.13 20.85
C ASP A 98 -34.16 -8.47 19.54
N ALA A 99 -35.43 -8.64 19.18
CA ALA A 99 -36.01 -8.01 17.98
C ALA A 99 -35.97 -6.47 18.05
N ARG A 100 -36.27 -5.89 19.22
CA ARG A 100 -36.24 -4.42 19.41
C ARG A 100 -34.81 -3.88 19.36
N ARG A 101 -33.85 -4.65 19.86
CA ARG A 101 -32.43 -4.33 19.79
C ARG A 101 -31.94 -4.31 18.35
N GLU A 102 -32.25 -5.34 17.59
CA GLU A 102 -31.87 -5.44 16.17
C GLU A 102 -32.51 -4.33 15.34
N GLU A 103 -33.82 -4.11 15.51
CA GLU A 103 -34.54 -3.06 14.77
C GLU A 103 -34.08 -1.65 15.14
N GLY A 104 -33.82 -1.41 16.43
CA GLY A 104 -33.25 -0.15 16.90
C GLY A 104 -31.87 0.11 16.31
N ILE A 105 -31.00 -0.90 16.23
CA ILE A 105 -29.68 -0.75 15.60
C ILE A 105 -29.83 -0.51 14.09
N ARG A 106 -30.70 -1.24 13.37
CA ARG A 106 -30.98 -0.97 11.95
C ARG A 106 -31.49 0.46 11.72
N ALA A 107 -32.34 0.96 12.60
CA ALA A 107 -32.85 2.32 12.55
C ALA A 107 -31.74 3.37 12.76
N LEU A 108 -30.80 3.13 13.70
CA LEU A 108 -29.64 4.00 13.91
C LEU A 108 -28.68 3.96 12.72
N LEU A 109 -28.44 2.79 12.14
CA LEU A 109 -27.64 2.63 10.91
C LEU A 109 -28.26 3.45 9.76
N ARG A 110 -29.56 3.31 9.52
CA ARG A 110 -30.26 4.09 8.50
C ARG A 110 -30.22 5.60 8.76
N LEU A 111 -30.39 6.01 10.01
CA LEU A 111 -30.32 7.42 10.39
C LEU A 111 -28.92 7.99 10.13
N SER A 112 -27.86 7.23 10.38
CA SER A 112 -26.49 7.68 10.10
C SER A 112 -26.25 8.00 8.62
N ASP A 113 -26.91 7.26 7.72
CA ASP A 113 -26.86 7.50 6.28
C ASP A 113 -27.71 8.71 5.84
N ASP A 114 -28.81 8.97 6.54
CA ASP A 114 -29.64 10.17 6.33
C ASP A 114 -28.88 11.43 6.79
N GLU A 115 -28.24 11.36 7.96
CA GLU A 115 -27.37 12.43 8.50
C GLU A 115 -26.15 12.68 7.59
N LEU A 116 -25.56 11.64 7.03
CA LEU A 116 -24.47 11.76 6.05
C LEU A 116 -24.91 12.48 4.78
N GLY A 117 -26.12 12.21 4.28
CA GLY A 117 -26.65 12.86 3.08
C GLY A 117 -26.85 14.37 3.24
N GLU A 118 -27.23 14.82 4.44
CA GLU A 118 -27.43 16.25 4.74
C GLU A 118 -26.13 17.01 5.02
N THR A 119 -25.15 16.33 5.62
CA THR A 119 -23.94 16.96 6.14
C THR A 119 -22.72 16.79 5.23
N GLY A 120 -22.81 15.88 4.25
CA GLY A 120 -21.78 15.64 3.25
C GLY A 120 -20.49 15.10 3.85
N PHE A 121 -19.35 15.51 3.30
CA PHE A 121 -18.05 14.96 3.68
C PHE A 121 -17.53 15.39 5.06
N ARG A 122 -18.16 16.39 5.70
CA ARG A 122 -17.65 17.02 6.93
C ARG A 122 -17.58 16.06 8.14
N HIS A 123 -18.38 14.99 8.16
CA HIS A 123 -18.41 14.01 9.25
C HIS A 123 -17.53 12.77 9.04
N LEU A 124 -16.81 12.72 7.92
CA LEU A 124 -15.78 11.68 7.71
C LEU A 124 -14.46 12.05 8.40
N ASP A 125 -14.35 13.27 8.92
CA ASP A 125 -13.24 13.69 9.76
C ASP A 125 -13.40 13.08 11.17
N PRO A 126 -12.40 12.33 11.69
CA PRO A 126 -12.40 11.80 13.06
C PRO A 126 -12.53 12.88 14.16
N LEU A 127 -12.34 14.16 13.84
CA LEU A 127 -12.50 15.30 14.76
C LEU A 127 -13.92 15.90 14.79
N SER A 128 -14.84 15.42 13.95
CA SER A 128 -16.21 15.90 13.92
C SER A 128 -16.98 15.58 15.21
N PRO A 129 -17.88 16.46 15.69
CA PRO A 129 -18.80 16.13 16.78
C PRO A 129 -19.59 14.86 16.42
N SER A 130 -19.71 13.93 17.39
CA SER A 130 -20.35 12.64 17.17
C SER A 130 -21.81 12.84 16.82
N LEU A 131 -22.22 12.37 15.65
CA LEU A 131 -23.61 12.37 15.26
C LEU A 131 -24.47 11.63 16.30
N PRO A 132 -25.72 12.06 16.52
CA PRO A 132 -26.64 11.43 17.48
C PRO A 132 -26.81 9.93 17.23
N SER A 133 -26.91 9.53 15.96
CA SER A 133 -27.01 8.12 15.57
C SER A 133 -25.79 7.31 16.04
N ILE A 134 -24.58 7.84 15.81
CA ILE A 134 -23.30 7.24 16.21
C ILE A 134 -23.16 7.23 17.73
N GLY A 135 -23.54 8.32 18.40
CA GLY A 135 -23.50 8.45 19.85
C GLY A 135 -24.39 7.42 20.54
N LEU A 136 -25.62 7.25 20.06
CA LEU A 136 -26.54 6.22 20.53
C LEU A 136 -26.04 4.81 20.20
N LEU A 137 -25.41 4.60 19.04
CA LEU A 137 -24.83 3.31 18.67
C LEU A 137 -23.68 2.90 19.63
N LYS A 138 -22.81 3.84 20.01
CA LYS A 138 -21.76 3.62 21.02
C LYS A 138 -22.35 3.23 22.36
N LEU A 139 -23.40 3.91 22.77
CA LEU A 139 -24.11 3.63 24.01
C LEU A 139 -24.65 2.20 23.98
N VAL A 140 -25.34 1.78 22.91
CA VAL A 140 -25.85 0.40 22.79
C VAL A 140 -24.71 -0.62 22.77
N MET A 141 -23.58 -0.31 22.11
CA MET A 141 -22.39 -1.17 22.11
C MET A 141 -21.82 -1.36 23.52
N GLY A 142 -21.70 -0.29 24.32
CA GLY A 142 -21.14 -0.35 25.68
C GLY A 142 -21.91 -1.24 26.67
N TYR A 143 -23.16 -1.58 26.37
CA TYR A 143 -24.02 -2.44 27.18
C TYR A 143 -24.26 -3.83 26.53
N THR A 144 -23.54 -4.16 25.45
CA THR A 144 -23.61 -5.46 24.76
C THR A 144 -22.21 -6.08 24.70
N SER A 145 -22.10 -7.41 24.73
CA SER A 145 -20.81 -8.05 24.44
C SER A 145 -20.45 -7.89 22.96
N ASP A 146 -19.16 -7.69 22.65
CA ASP A 146 -18.64 -7.58 21.29
C ASP A 146 -19.12 -8.72 20.38
N GLN A 147 -19.16 -9.95 20.91
CA GLN A 147 -19.65 -11.11 20.19
C GLN A 147 -21.11 -10.95 19.76
N ILE A 148 -22.01 -10.54 20.67
CA ILE A 148 -23.43 -10.38 20.32
C ILE A 148 -23.61 -9.18 19.38
N PHE A 149 -22.93 -8.08 19.66
CA PHE A 149 -23.06 -6.85 18.89
C PHE A 149 -22.54 -7.02 17.45
N PHE A 150 -21.27 -7.41 17.28
CA PHE A 150 -20.64 -7.50 15.97
C PHE A 150 -21.04 -8.79 15.21
N GLN A 151 -20.93 -9.96 15.85
CA GLN A 151 -21.11 -11.25 15.15
C GLN A 151 -22.58 -11.53 14.80
N LYS A 152 -23.54 -11.08 15.63
CA LYS A 152 -24.98 -11.34 15.40
C LYS A 152 -25.67 -10.13 14.77
N ILE A 153 -25.63 -8.98 15.45
CA ILE A 153 -26.50 -7.85 15.09
C ILE A 153 -25.97 -7.07 13.89
N ILE A 154 -24.73 -6.59 13.96
CA ILE A 154 -24.10 -5.85 12.84
C ILE A 154 -23.96 -6.77 11.62
N SER A 155 -23.56 -8.03 11.81
CA SER A 155 -23.49 -8.99 10.70
C SER A 155 -24.85 -9.25 10.04
N SER A 156 -25.94 -9.35 10.79
CA SER A 156 -27.29 -9.43 10.17
C SER A 156 -27.62 -8.15 9.40
N ALA A 157 -27.41 -6.97 10.00
CA ALA A 157 -27.68 -5.70 9.33
C ALA A 157 -26.88 -5.53 8.02
N MET A 158 -25.62 -5.95 8.02
CA MET A 158 -24.76 -5.96 6.82
C MET A 158 -25.16 -7.01 5.79
N LYS A 159 -25.83 -8.09 6.18
CA LYS A 159 -26.30 -9.13 5.24
C LYS A 159 -27.57 -8.70 4.54
N ASP A 160 -28.47 -8.06 5.27
CA ASP A 160 -29.84 -7.78 4.83
C ASP A 160 -29.98 -6.45 4.08
N GLY A 161 -28.97 -5.58 4.09
CA GLY A 161 -29.06 -4.25 3.49
C GLY A 161 -27.75 -3.61 3.04
N ASN A 162 -27.90 -2.39 2.52
CA ASN A 162 -26.81 -1.49 2.10
C ASN A 162 -26.77 -0.20 2.94
N GLN A 163 -27.48 -0.17 4.07
CA GLN A 163 -27.64 1.02 4.91
C GLN A 163 -26.67 0.99 6.10
N GLY A 164 -26.31 2.17 6.60
CA GLY A 164 -25.41 2.39 7.72
C GLY A 164 -23.94 2.46 7.34
N ALA A 165 -23.61 2.88 6.11
CA ALA A 165 -22.23 2.93 5.64
C ALA A 165 -21.36 3.81 6.56
N LEU A 166 -21.90 4.95 7.02
CA LEU A 166 -21.19 5.84 7.94
C LEU A 166 -20.92 5.18 9.30
N ALA A 167 -21.97 4.62 9.92
CA ALA A 167 -21.86 3.97 11.21
C ALA A 167 -20.96 2.72 11.18
N ILE A 168 -21.00 1.96 10.09
CA ILE A 168 -20.15 0.76 9.93
C ILE A 168 -18.68 1.15 9.84
N ILE A 169 -18.34 2.24 9.14
CA ILE A 169 -16.96 2.75 9.12
C ILE A 169 -16.56 3.31 10.45
N TYR A 170 -17.45 4.01 11.12
CA TYR A 170 -17.20 4.48 12.47
C TYR A 170 -16.78 3.31 13.37
N LEU A 171 -17.52 2.20 13.33
CA LEU A 171 -17.17 0.98 14.06
C LEU A 171 -15.85 0.37 13.59
N ALA A 172 -15.61 0.27 12.28
CA ALA A 172 -14.38 -0.30 11.73
C ALA A 172 -13.12 0.54 12.06
N THR A 173 -13.26 1.86 12.17
CA THR A 173 -12.14 2.79 12.46
C THR A 173 -11.84 2.88 13.95
N HIS A 174 -12.87 2.89 14.80
CA HIS A 174 -12.70 3.12 16.25
C HIS A 174 -12.65 1.82 17.07
N GLN A 175 -13.17 0.71 16.53
CA GLN A 175 -13.17 -0.61 17.18
C GLN A 175 -12.41 -1.64 16.33
N ASP A 176 -11.41 -1.18 15.56
CA ASP A 176 -10.62 -1.92 14.55
C ASP A 176 -10.39 -3.40 14.90
N THR A 177 -9.79 -3.68 16.07
CA THR A 177 -9.49 -5.05 16.50
C THR A 177 -10.73 -5.90 16.78
N SER A 178 -11.76 -5.36 17.42
CA SER A 178 -13.00 -6.08 17.71
C SER A 178 -13.85 -6.25 16.45
N PHE A 179 -13.95 -5.22 15.61
CA PHE A 179 -14.75 -5.24 14.39
C PHE A 179 -14.26 -6.32 13.41
N PHE A 180 -12.97 -6.33 13.07
CA PHE A 180 -12.41 -7.27 12.09
C PHE A 180 -12.16 -8.68 12.65
N SER A 181 -12.22 -8.89 13.98
CA SER A 181 -12.13 -10.24 14.57
C SER A 181 -13.48 -10.95 14.65
N TRP A 182 -14.57 -10.20 14.88
CA TRP A 182 -15.91 -10.78 15.10
C TRP A 182 -16.80 -10.81 13.85
N ILE A 183 -16.49 -10.02 12.81
CA ILE A 183 -17.27 -10.00 11.56
C ILE A 183 -16.51 -10.73 10.45
N ASN A 184 -17.25 -11.55 9.69
CA ASN A 184 -16.69 -12.25 8.53
C ASN A 184 -16.20 -11.25 7.46
N HIS A 185 -14.94 -11.38 7.03
CA HIS A 185 -14.31 -10.51 6.04
C HIS A 185 -15.02 -10.52 4.67
N HIS A 186 -15.60 -11.66 4.27
CA HIS A 186 -16.42 -11.73 3.04
C HIS A 186 -17.68 -10.86 3.15
N LEU A 187 -18.30 -10.82 4.33
CA LEU A 187 -19.48 -9.99 4.55
C LEU A 187 -19.15 -8.50 4.48
N ILE A 188 -17.99 -8.10 5.02
CA ILE A 188 -17.50 -6.72 4.95
C ILE A 188 -17.20 -6.34 3.49
N LEU A 189 -16.54 -7.23 2.75
CA LEU A 189 -16.28 -7.04 1.32
C LEU A 189 -17.58 -6.88 0.53
N ASP A 190 -18.53 -7.80 0.70
CA ASP A 190 -19.81 -7.79 0.00
C ASP A 190 -20.59 -6.50 0.31
N PHE A 191 -20.65 -6.11 1.58
CA PHE A 191 -21.31 -4.87 2.00
C PHE A 191 -20.64 -3.63 1.38
N GLY A 192 -19.31 -3.53 1.46
CA GLY A 192 -18.56 -2.42 0.88
C GLY A 192 -18.74 -2.31 -0.64
N ASN A 193 -18.72 -3.45 -1.34
CA ASN A 193 -18.98 -3.51 -2.78
C ASN A 193 -20.41 -3.06 -3.14
N ARG A 194 -21.42 -3.51 -2.38
CA ARG A 194 -22.80 -3.07 -2.61
C ARG A 194 -22.98 -1.58 -2.33
N ALA A 195 -22.33 -1.04 -1.29
CA ALA A 195 -22.35 0.39 -0.99
C ALA A 195 -21.72 1.22 -2.12
N ILE A 196 -20.61 0.75 -2.70
CA ILE A 196 -19.95 1.39 -3.84
C ILE A 196 -20.80 1.29 -5.12
N ALA A 197 -21.43 0.13 -5.37
CA ALA A 197 -22.19 -0.11 -6.59
C ALA A 197 -23.57 0.56 -6.60
N ALA A 198 -24.20 0.72 -5.44
CA ALA A 198 -25.54 1.31 -5.31
C ALA A 198 -25.55 2.84 -5.34
N GLU A 199 -24.41 3.47 -5.11
CA GLU A 199 -24.30 4.90 -4.88
C GLU A 199 -23.57 5.60 -6.03
N GLY A 200 -23.91 6.86 -6.28
CA GLY A 200 -23.20 7.69 -7.26
C GLY A 200 -21.73 7.84 -6.88
N VAL A 201 -20.85 7.73 -7.88
CA VAL A 201 -19.41 7.99 -7.74
C VAL A 201 -19.19 9.35 -7.06
N LEU A 202 -18.37 9.37 -6.00
CA LEU A 202 -18.11 10.56 -5.17
C LEU A 202 -19.30 11.07 -4.35
N SER A 203 -20.32 10.26 -4.11
CA SER A 203 -21.21 10.51 -2.99
C SER A 203 -20.50 10.22 -1.66
N PRO A 204 -20.90 10.85 -0.55
CA PRO A 204 -20.39 10.52 0.78
C PRO A 204 -20.53 9.03 1.13
N ARG A 205 -21.63 8.38 0.71
CA ARG A 205 -21.86 6.95 0.95
C ARG A 205 -20.98 6.04 0.10
N TRP A 206 -20.72 6.42 -1.15
CA TRP A 206 -19.74 5.73 -1.99
C TRP A 206 -18.35 5.77 -1.33
N TYR A 207 -17.95 6.95 -0.84
CA TYR A 207 -16.67 7.12 -0.14
C TYR A 207 -16.60 6.32 1.15
N CYS A 208 -17.73 6.20 1.85
CA CYS A 208 -17.84 5.32 2.98
C CYS A 208 -17.48 3.86 2.60
N GLY A 209 -18.11 3.32 1.56
CA GLY A 209 -17.79 1.97 1.07
C GLY A 209 -16.30 1.79 0.76
N VAL A 210 -15.67 2.78 0.14
CA VAL A 210 -14.22 2.79 -0.16
C VAL A 210 -13.36 2.72 1.10
N ILE A 211 -13.62 3.57 2.10
CA ILE A 211 -12.85 3.58 3.35
C ILE A 211 -12.98 2.24 4.06
N LEU A 212 -14.20 1.70 4.14
CA LEU A 212 -14.44 0.42 4.80
C LEU A 212 -13.59 -0.69 4.17
N LEU A 213 -13.55 -0.75 2.84
CA LEU A 213 -12.70 -1.68 2.13
C LEU A 213 -11.23 -1.40 2.43
N TYR A 214 -10.75 -0.16 2.31
CA TYR A 214 -9.36 0.18 2.64
C TYR A 214 -8.93 -0.33 4.04
N HIS A 215 -9.78 -0.15 5.05
CA HIS A 215 -9.54 -0.69 6.39
C HIS A 215 -9.50 -2.22 6.41
N LEU A 216 -10.43 -2.90 5.74
CA LEU A 216 -10.41 -4.36 5.58
C LEU A 216 -9.09 -4.83 4.96
N PHE A 217 -8.64 -4.19 3.88
CA PHE A 217 -7.39 -4.50 3.19
C PHE A 217 -6.13 -4.19 4.02
N LYS A 218 -6.25 -3.38 5.07
CA LYS A 218 -5.17 -3.12 6.03
C LYS A 218 -5.14 -4.13 7.17
N SER A 219 -6.31 -4.56 7.64
CA SER A 219 -6.45 -5.43 8.83
C SER A 219 -6.38 -6.93 8.52
N THR A 220 -6.55 -7.35 7.26
CA THR A 220 -6.70 -8.76 6.90
C THR A 220 -5.61 -9.30 5.98
N SER A 221 -5.24 -10.57 6.19
CA SER A 221 -4.45 -11.33 5.21
C SER A 221 -5.33 -11.61 4.00
N LEU A 222 -4.93 -11.03 2.87
CA LEU A 222 -5.63 -11.00 1.58
C LEU A 222 -5.91 -12.37 0.93
N THR A 223 -5.63 -13.49 1.59
CA THR A 223 -5.92 -14.85 1.09
C THR A 223 -7.43 -15.12 0.97
N VAL A 224 -8.25 -14.42 1.77
CA VAL A 224 -9.72 -14.52 1.77
C VAL A 224 -10.35 -13.99 0.48
N LEU A 225 -9.63 -13.13 -0.26
CA LEU A 225 -10.16 -12.42 -1.43
C LEU A 225 -9.91 -13.13 -2.76
N ARG A 226 -9.18 -14.25 -2.76
CA ARG A 226 -8.76 -14.96 -3.96
C ARG A 226 -9.93 -15.50 -4.79
N ASP A 227 -11.04 -15.82 -4.13
CA ASP A 227 -12.20 -16.46 -4.77
C ASP A 227 -13.36 -15.48 -5.07
N SER A 228 -13.17 -14.17 -4.85
CA SER A 228 -14.25 -13.21 -5.01
C SER A 228 -14.42 -12.75 -6.46
N GLN A 229 -15.55 -13.14 -7.08
CA GLN A 229 -16.00 -12.63 -8.39
C GLN A 229 -16.28 -11.11 -8.39
N LEU A 230 -16.23 -10.44 -7.23
CA LEU A 230 -16.59 -9.03 -7.06
C LEU A 230 -15.41 -8.07 -7.30
N LEU A 231 -14.18 -8.56 -7.32
CA LEU A 231 -12.98 -7.72 -7.43
C LEU A 231 -12.91 -6.87 -8.73
N PRO A 232 -13.34 -7.39 -9.90
CA PRO A 232 -13.27 -6.64 -11.15
C PRO A 232 -14.32 -5.54 -11.27
N SER A 233 -15.53 -5.76 -10.75
CA SER A 233 -16.57 -4.73 -10.69
C SER A 233 -16.17 -3.62 -9.71
N LEU A 234 -15.59 -3.99 -8.56
CA LEU A 234 -15.00 -3.05 -7.63
C LEU A 234 -13.91 -2.19 -8.30
N LEU A 235 -12.94 -2.81 -8.98
CA LEU A 235 -11.89 -2.07 -9.69
C LEU A 235 -12.44 -1.11 -10.73
N SER A 236 -13.46 -1.52 -11.49
CA SER A 236 -14.11 -0.65 -12.48
C SER A 236 -14.71 0.60 -11.81
N SER A 237 -15.46 0.40 -10.71
CA SER A 237 -16.02 1.51 -9.94
C SER A 237 -14.97 2.42 -9.31
N LEU A 238 -13.84 1.86 -8.86
CA LEU A 238 -12.72 2.63 -8.30
C LEU A 238 -12.00 3.45 -9.38
N PHE A 239 -11.77 2.87 -10.57
CA PHE A 239 -11.16 3.57 -11.70
C PHE A 239 -12.02 4.74 -12.17
N GLU A 240 -13.31 4.48 -12.41
CA GLU A 240 -14.27 5.54 -12.75
C GLU A 240 -14.34 6.61 -11.66
N GLY A 241 -14.26 6.19 -10.39
CA GLY A 241 -14.13 7.03 -9.21
C GLY A 241 -13.06 8.10 -9.38
N ILE A 242 -11.82 7.64 -9.56
CA ILE A 242 -10.65 8.51 -9.65
C ILE A 242 -10.66 9.34 -10.95
N ILE A 243 -11.07 8.75 -12.08
CA ILE A 243 -11.17 9.47 -13.35
C ILE A 243 -12.15 10.64 -13.21
N LYS A 244 -13.33 10.40 -12.64
CA LYS A 244 -14.35 11.45 -12.40
C LYS A 244 -13.83 12.53 -11.46
N GLN A 245 -13.10 12.18 -10.38
CA GLN A 245 -12.52 13.20 -9.48
C GLN A 245 -11.65 14.20 -10.23
N ARG A 246 -10.81 13.74 -11.16
CA ARG A 246 -9.92 14.63 -11.90
C ARG A 246 -10.64 15.49 -12.95
N GLN A 247 -11.79 15.03 -13.43
CA GLN A 247 -12.59 15.72 -14.45
C GLN A 247 -13.54 16.77 -13.87
N VAL A 248 -13.82 16.76 -12.56
CA VAL A 248 -14.65 17.79 -11.93
C VAL A 248 -13.86 19.11 -11.90
N PRO A 249 -14.33 20.18 -12.58
CA PRO A 249 -13.67 21.47 -12.51
C PRO A 249 -13.75 22.04 -11.09
N SER A 250 -12.65 22.63 -10.63
CA SER A 250 -12.44 23.19 -9.28
C SER A 250 -13.42 24.31 -8.86
N ASN A 251 -14.42 24.63 -9.68
CA ASN A 251 -15.40 25.69 -9.48
C ASN A 251 -16.75 25.19 -8.93
N SER A 252 -16.81 23.98 -8.36
CA SER A 252 -18.00 23.56 -7.64
C SER A 252 -17.83 23.89 -6.15
N ASP A 253 -18.72 24.73 -5.61
CA ASP A 253 -18.85 25.11 -4.19
C ASP A 253 -19.09 23.92 -3.22
N THR A 254 -18.86 22.69 -3.68
CA THR A 254 -19.12 21.42 -3.00
C THR A 254 -17.86 20.68 -2.55
N LEU A 255 -16.66 21.17 -2.88
CA LEU A 255 -15.38 20.58 -2.43
C LEU A 255 -14.72 21.49 -1.37
N PRO A 256 -14.10 20.91 -0.33
CA PRO A 256 -13.58 21.68 0.80
C PRO A 256 -12.48 22.66 0.37
N GLU A 257 -12.64 23.93 0.78
CA GLU A 257 -11.76 25.09 0.52
C GLU A 257 -10.33 24.98 1.09
N SER A 258 -9.90 23.81 1.58
CA SER A 258 -8.54 23.60 2.13
C SER A 258 -7.62 22.73 1.26
N GLN A 259 -8.02 22.40 0.02
CA GLN A 259 -7.20 21.62 -0.92
C GLN A 259 -7.02 22.33 -2.27
N THR A 260 -6.68 23.61 -2.24
CA THR A 260 -6.38 24.44 -3.43
C THR A 260 -5.01 24.18 -4.06
N ASP A 261 -4.55 22.93 -4.07
CA ASP A 261 -3.38 22.52 -4.83
C ASP A 261 -3.67 21.14 -5.43
N PHE A 262 -4.20 21.11 -6.67
CA PHE A 262 -4.14 20.03 -7.67
C PHE A 262 -4.19 18.54 -7.26
N GLY A 263 -4.62 18.17 -6.05
CA GLY A 263 -4.46 16.84 -5.50
C GLY A 263 -5.72 15.98 -5.57
N LEU A 264 -5.55 14.68 -5.76
CA LEU A 264 -6.62 13.70 -5.54
C LEU A 264 -7.26 13.92 -4.15
N CYS A 265 -8.57 14.18 -4.11
CA CYS A 265 -9.31 14.34 -2.85
C CYS A 265 -9.28 13.07 -1.98
N CYS A 266 -8.93 11.92 -2.56
CA CYS A 266 -8.93 10.61 -1.92
C CYS A 266 -7.70 9.77 -2.29
N PRO A 267 -6.49 10.14 -1.85
CA PRO A 267 -5.26 9.44 -2.23
C PRO A 267 -5.22 7.97 -1.75
N GLN A 268 -6.04 7.62 -0.74
CA GLN A 268 -6.17 6.26 -0.20
C GLN A 268 -6.76 5.24 -1.19
N LEU A 269 -7.42 5.72 -2.26
CA LEU A 269 -7.95 4.86 -3.33
C LEU A 269 -6.84 4.17 -4.13
N LEU A 270 -5.72 4.85 -4.34
CA LEU A 270 -4.57 4.36 -5.10
C LEU A 270 -3.94 3.10 -4.45
N PRO A 271 -3.56 3.12 -3.15
CA PRO A 271 -3.19 1.92 -2.40
C PRO A 271 -4.18 0.76 -2.47
N LEU A 272 -5.48 1.08 -2.41
CA LEU A 272 -6.55 0.09 -2.45
C LEU A 272 -6.55 -0.63 -3.81
N ILE A 273 -6.50 0.14 -4.89
CA ILE A 273 -6.38 -0.36 -6.25
C ILE A 273 -5.13 -1.22 -6.41
N ALA A 274 -3.96 -0.73 -5.98
CA ALA A 274 -2.70 -1.42 -6.08
C ALA A 274 -2.78 -2.82 -5.44
N LYS A 275 -3.33 -2.90 -4.23
CA LYS A 275 -3.56 -4.16 -3.50
C LYS A 275 -4.54 -5.10 -4.23
N CYS A 276 -5.63 -4.56 -4.79
CA CYS A 276 -6.57 -5.36 -5.59
C CYS A 276 -5.89 -5.93 -6.84
N CYS A 277 -5.10 -5.12 -7.55
CA CYS A 277 -4.37 -5.50 -8.75
C CYS A 277 -3.34 -6.60 -8.46
N ASP A 278 -2.52 -6.45 -7.41
CA ASP A 278 -1.50 -7.44 -7.02
C ASP A 278 -2.08 -8.84 -6.78
N LYS A 279 -3.33 -8.93 -6.33
CA LYS A 279 -4.00 -10.23 -6.10
C LYS A 279 -4.58 -10.83 -7.37
N LEU A 280 -5.04 -10.02 -8.31
CA LEU A 280 -5.53 -10.49 -9.61
C LEU A 280 -4.43 -11.13 -10.45
N VAL A 281 -3.21 -10.60 -10.41
CA VAL A 281 -2.04 -11.13 -11.15
C VAL A 281 -1.80 -12.63 -10.86
N HIS A 282 -2.04 -13.06 -9.62
CA HIS A 282 -1.81 -14.45 -9.21
C HIS A 282 -3.01 -15.38 -9.44
N THR A 283 -4.15 -14.87 -9.92
CA THR A 283 -5.43 -15.59 -9.82
C THR A 283 -6.18 -15.69 -11.14
N PHE A 284 -6.06 -14.71 -12.04
CA PHE A 284 -6.85 -14.68 -13.28
C PHE A 284 -6.01 -14.25 -14.46
N TYR A 285 -5.75 -15.19 -15.38
CA TYR A 285 -4.90 -14.87 -16.52
C TYR A 285 -5.62 -14.19 -17.69
N ASN A 286 -6.96 -14.13 -17.82
CA ASN A 286 -7.52 -13.46 -19.01
C ASN A 286 -8.95 -12.89 -19.05
N ASN A 287 -9.89 -13.15 -18.12
CA ASN A 287 -11.32 -12.85 -18.44
C ASN A 287 -12.07 -11.92 -17.50
N VAL A 288 -11.46 -11.38 -16.44
CA VAL A 288 -12.19 -10.49 -15.51
C VAL A 288 -11.31 -9.34 -15.05
N PHE A 289 -11.01 -8.43 -15.99
CA PHE A 289 -10.36 -7.15 -15.74
C PHE A 289 -11.30 -6.03 -16.24
N PRO A 290 -11.26 -4.80 -15.67
CA PRO A 290 -12.07 -3.69 -16.16
C PRO A 290 -11.89 -3.45 -17.67
N THR A 291 -12.89 -2.84 -18.31
CA THR A 291 -12.89 -2.62 -19.77
C THR A 291 -11.66 -1.82 -20.21
N GLN A 292 -11.16 -2.12 -21.42
CA GLN A 292 -9.94 -1.52 -21.95
C GLN A 292 -9.98 0.02 -21.96
N GLU A 293 -11.15 0.62 -22.22
CA GLU A 293 -11.33 2.09 -22.25
C GLU A 293 -11.15 2.73 -20.87
N ILE A 294 -11.72 2.13 -19.82
CA ILE A 294 -11.60 2.63 -18.45
C ILE A 294 -10.16 2.47 -17.96
N VAL A 295 -9.54 1.33 -18.24
CA VAL A 295 -8.13 1.06 -17.90
C VAL A 295 -7.22 2.06 -18.60
N LYS A 296 -7.41 2.30 -19.90
CA LYS A 296 -6.60 3.27 -20.66
C LYS A 296 -6.70 4.66 -20.04
N SER A 297 -7.91 5.14 -19.80
CA SER A 297 -8.15 6.46 -19.20
C SER A 297 -7.50 6.59 -17.80
N PHE A 298 -7.54 5.51 -17.02
CA PHE A 298 -6.93 5.47 -15.70
C PHE A 298 -5.39 5.46 -15.77
N VAL A 299 -4.81 4.69 -16.68
CA VAL A 299 -3.35 4.65 -16.91
C VAL A 299 -2.84 6.01 -17.37
N GLU A 300 -3.51 6.65 -18.33
CA GLU A 300 -3.17 8.01 -18.77
C GLU A 300 -3.20 9.01 -17.61
N LEU A 301 -4.21 8.91 -16.74
CA LEU A 301 -4.28 9.74 -15.53
C LEU A 301 -3.09 9.51 -14.59
N LEU A 302 -2.75 8.25 -14.31
CA LEU A 302 -1.59 7.93 -13.46
C LEU A 302 -0.29 8.47 -14.06
N LEU A 303 -0.09 8.32 -15.37
CA LEU A 303 1.09 8.84 -16.07
C LEU A 303 1.17 10.36 -15.97
N ASN A 304 0.06 11.08 -16.05
CA ASN A 304 0.02 12.53 -15.91
C ASN A 304 0.28 12.99 -14.47
N ILE A 305 -0.08 12.20 -13.47
CA ILE A 305 0.26 12.47 -12.06
C ILE A 305 1.76 12.25 -11.84
N ILE A 306 2.31 11.13 -12.33
CA ILE A 306 3.72 10.76 -12.12
C ILE A 306 4.66 11.68 -12.90
N GLN A 307 4.28 12.03 -14.14
CA GLN A 307 5.10 12.81 -15.07
C GLN A 307 4.33 14.04 -15.54
N PRO A 308 4.13 15.05 -14.69
CA PRO A 308 3.52 16.30 -15.12
C PRO A 308 4.51 17.09 -15.98
N ASP A 309 4.00 17.71 -17.04
CA ASP A 309 4.78 18.41 -18.09
C ASP A 309 5.68 19.57 -17.59
N HIS A 310 5.62 19.92 -16.31
CA HIS A 310 6.23 21.13 -15.74
C HIS A 310 7.16 20.89 -14.54
N ILE A 311 7.35 19.65 -14.08
CA ILE A 311 8.13 19.39 -12.85
C ILE A 311 9.25 18.38 -13.15
N GLY A 312 10.47 18.74 -12.76
CA GLY A 312 11.65 17.89 -12.94
C GLY A 312 11.54 16.54 -12.22
N PRO A 313 12.32 15.53 -12.65
CA PRO A 313 12.15 14.12 -12.29
C PRO A 313 12.36 13.77 -10.81
N ARG A 314 12.92 14.68 -9.99
CA ARG A 314 13.53 14.32 -8.70
C ARG A 314 12.66 14.52 -7.45
N CYS A 315 11.46 15.10 -7.56
CA CYS A 315 10.58 15.27 -6.40
C CYS A 315 9.35 14.36 -6.51
N LEU A 316 9.33 13.29 -5.71
CA LEU A 316 8.17 12.44 -5.48
C LEU A 316 7.42 12.95 -4.25
N ASP A 317 6.38 13.75 -4.49
CA ASP A 317 5.37 14.01 -3.48
C ASP A 317 4.55 12.72 -3.17
N THR A 318 3.72 12.77 -2.13
CA THR A 318 2.90 11.62 -1.72
C THR A 318 1.97 11.14 -2.83
N GLU A 319 1.40 12.05 -3.62
CA GLU A 319 0.45 11.69 -4.67
C GLU A 319 1.13 10.92 -5.79
N ARG A 320 2.30 11.39 -6.26
CA ARG A 320 3.16 10.69 -7.22
C ARG A 320 3.60 9.34 -6.71
N GLY A 321 4.02 9.26 -5.45
CA GLY A 321 4.44 7.99 -4.85
C GLY A 321 3.33 6.94 -4.84
N LEU A 322 2.10 7.36 -4.51
CA LEU A 322 0.92 6.49 -4.51
C LEU A 322 0.47 6.14 -5.94
N ALA A 323 0.53 7.10 -6.87
CA ALA A 323 0.19 6.88 -8.27
C ALA A 323 1.19 5.91 -8.92
N LEU A 324 2.47 6.09 -8.63
CA LEU A 324 3.53 5.18 -9.05
C LEU A 324 3.27 3.78 -8.51
N TRP A 325 3.06 3.62 -7.19
CA TRP A 325 2.75 2.30 -6.61
C TRP A 325 1.57 1.63 -7.32
N THR A 326 0.52 2.39 -7.61
CA THR A 326 -0.66 1.87 -8.33
C THR A 326 -0.33 1.45 -9.76
N LEU A 327 0.43 2.28 -10.49
CA LEU A 327 0.87 1.96 -11.85
C LEU A 327 1.72 0.69 -11.86
N ILE A 328 2.62 0.51 -10.90
CA ILE A 328 3.50 -0.66 -10.82
C ILE A 328 2.68 -1.96 -10.64
N SER A 329 1.66 -1.94 -9.80
CA SER A 329 0.75 -3.08 -9.65
C SER A 329 -0.06 -3.35 -10.94
N LEU A 330 -0.35 -2.33 -11.74
CA LEU A 330 -1.02 -2.45 -13.02
C LEU A 330 -0.10 -2.93 -14.16
N LEU A 331 1.18 -2.55 -14.16
CA LEU A 331 2.15 -2.96 -15.18
C LEU A 331 2.35 -4.48 -15.23
N LYS A 332 2.03 -5.19 -14.15
CA LYS A 332 1.99 -6.66 -14.09
C LYS A 332 1.01 -7.30 -15.07
N PHE A 333 0.05 -6.53 -15.60
CA PHE A 333 -0.91 -7.00 -16.60
C PHE A 333 -0.42 -6.65 -18.01
N PRO A 334 -0.18 -7.63 -18.90
CA PRO A 334 0.30 -7.37 -20.26
C PRO A 334 -0.61 -6.44 -21.07
N LEU A 335 -1.91 -6.43 -20.78
CA LEU A 335 -2.86 -5.49 -21.39
C LEU A 335 -2.50 -4.03 -21.07
N VAL A 336 -2.14 -3.71 -19.82
CA VAL A 336 -1.83 -2.35 -19.39
C VAL A 336 -0.63 -1.79 -20.14
N VAL A 337 0.43 -2.59 -20.29
CA VAL A 337 1.64 -2.20 -21.02
C VAL A 337 1.32 -1.79 -22.46
N ARG A 338 0.40 -2.49 -23.12
CA ARG A 338 -0.07 -2.19 -24.49
C ARG A 338 -0.92 -0.93 -24.59
N LEU A 339 -1.45 -0.42 -23.48
CA LEU A 339 -2.26 0.79 -23.44
C LEU A 339 -1.43 2.05 -23.23
N ILE A 340 -0.16 1.91 -22.84
CA ILE A 340 0.73 3.06 -22.65
C ILE A 340 1.13 3.60 -24.03
N PRO A 341 0.89 4.90 -24.31
CA PRO A 341 1.33 5.52 -25.55
C PRO A 341 2.84 5.42 -25.74
N GLN A 342 3.29 5.17 -26.97
CA GLN A 342 4.71 4.95 -27.28
C GLN A 342 5.59 6.15 -26.90
N ASP A 343 5.08 7.36 -27.07
CA ASP A 343 5.72 8.62 -26.67
C ASP A 343 5.90 8.74 -25.15
N ARG A 344 5.01 8.14 -24.36
CA ARG A 344 5.08 8.12 -22.90
C ARG A 344 5.91 6.95 -22.36
N LEU A 345 6.07 5.87 -23.11
CA LEU A 345 6.88 4.71 -22.71
C LEU A 345 8.34 5.08 -22.45
N SER A 346 8.97 5.83 -23.36
CA SER A 346 10.37 6.25 -23.19
C SER A 346 10.56 7.15 -21.97
N SER A 347 9.65 8.11 -21.78
CA SER A 347 9.68 9.00 -20.61
C SER A 347 9.48 8.21 -19.31
N LEU A 348 8.49 7.30 -19.26
CA LEU A 348 8.24 6.45 -18.10
C LEU A 348 9.44 5.56 -17.78
N GLY A 349 10.03 4.95 -18.81
CA GLY A 349 11.24 4.13 -18.66
C GLY A 349 12.40 4.95 -18.08
N ALA A 350 12.63 6.17 -18.57
CA ALA A 350 13.66 7.05 -18.04
C ALA A 350 13.42 7.40 -16.56
N PHE A 351 12.17 7.71 -16.19
CA PHE A 351 11.79 7.97 -14.80
C PHE A 351 12.00 6.75 -13.89
N LEU A 352 11.58 5.56 -14.33
CA LEU A 352 11.77 4.32 -13.57
C LEU A 352 13.25 3.91 -13.49
N MET A 353 14.04 4.21 -14.52
CA MET A 353 15.49 4.00 -14.53
C MET A 353 16.18 4.91 -13.53
N ASP A 354 15.89 6.21 -13.56
CA ASP A 354 16.40 7.17 -12.59
C ASP A 354 16.07 6.71 -11.16
N THR A 355 14.84 6.22 -10.98
CA THR A 355 14.33 5.66 -9.74
C THR A 355 15.05 4.37 -9.29
N ALA A 356 15.43 3.50 -10.21
CA ALA A 356 16.14 2.25 -9.92
C ALA A 356 17.62 2.49 -9.60
N LEU A 357 18.22 3.51 -10.23
CA LEU A 357 19.64 3.84 -10.10
C LEU A 357 19.93 4.86 -8.99
N HIS A 358 18.92 5.54 -8.43
CA HIS A 358 19.11 6.43 -7.28
C HIS A 358 18.56 5.83 -5.98
N SER A 359 19.23 6.14 -4.86
CA SER A 359 18.77 5.68 -3.54
C SER A 359 17.49 6.39 -3.12
N TRP A 360 16.41 5.63 -2.91
CA TRP A 360 15.15 6.16 -2.38
C TRP A 360 15.26 6.77 -0.98
N SER A 361 16.33 6.46 -0.23
CA SER A 361 16.59 7.07 1.08
C SER A 361 16.66 8.59 0.99
N THR A 362 17.34 9.11 -0.03
CA THR A 362 17.56 10.54 -0.26
C THR A 362 16.28 11.28 -0.64
N ILE A 363 15.36 10.62 -1.34
CA ILE A 363 14.07 11.19 -1.76
C ILE A 363 13.12 11.28 -0.56
N ILE A 364 13.02 10.21 0.24
CA ILE A 364 12.11 10.14 1.39
C ILE A 364 12.58 11.04 2.54
N ASP A 365 13.89 11.24 2.70
CA ASP A 365 14.43 12.09 3.77
C ASP A 365 14.05 13.57 3.62
N GLY A 366 13.74 14.03 2.40
CA GLY A 366 13.17 15.35 2.10
C GLY A 366 11.66 15.48 2.34
N ALA A 367 10.93 14.37 2.53
CA ALA A 367 9.47 14.38 2.69
C ALA A 367 9.04 14.82 4.11
N SER A 368 7.83 15.36 4.22
CA SER A 368 7.28 15.79 5.51
C SER A 368 6.95 14.60 6.44
N PRO A 369 6.80 14.80 7.77
CA PRO A 369 6.61 13.70 8.72
C PRO A 369 5.37 12.82 8.47
N SER A 370 4.29 13.38 7.92
CA SER A 370 3.06 12.67 7.52
C SER A 370 3.30 11.78 6.31
N GLU A 371 4.01 12.30 5.30
CA GLU A 371 4.36 11.59 4.07
C GLU A 371 5.35 10.46 4.35
N LYS A 372 6.33 10.70 5.24
CA LYS A 372 7.23 9.66 5.74
C LYS A 372 6.47 8.49 6.36
N ARG A 373 5.33 8.69 7.03
CA ARG A 373 4.53 7.56 7.57
C ARG A 373 3.86 6.74 6.47
N ILE A 374 3.45 7.36 5.37
CA ILE A 374 2.80 6.71 4.22
C ILE A 374 3.85 5.98 3.36
N LEU A 375 5.01 6.59 3.15
CA LEU A 375 6.09 6.07 2.30
C LEU A 375 7.01 5.07 3.02
N ARG A 376 7.10 5.10 4.36
CA ARG A 376 7.99 4.21 5.14
C ARG A 376 7.72 2.71 4.94
N PRO A 377 6.47 2.21 4.85
CA PRO A 377 6.21 0.81 4.50
C PRO A 377 6.66 0.45 3.07
N LEU A 378 6.66 1.42 2.16
CA LEU A 378 7.08 1.25 0.77
C LEU A 378 8.62 1.21 0.65
N ARG A 379 9.35 1.88 1.55
CA ARG A 379 10.81 2.05 1.53
C ARG A 379 11.60 0.76 1.29
N SER A 380 11.25 -0.34 1.96
CA SER A 380 11.99 -1.61 1.81
C SER A 380 11.73 -2.31 0.47
N HIS A 381 10.67 -1.92 -0.24
CA HIS A 381 10.25 -2.52 -1.49
C HIS A 381 10.49 -1.59 -2.70
N MET A 382 10.69 -0.29 -2.49
CA MET A 382 10.81 0.71 -3.58
C MET A 382 12.03 0.48 -4.49
N ASP A 383 13.19 0.13 -3.92
CA ASP A 383 14.38 -0.21 -4.72
C ASP A 383 14.08 -1.37 -5.68
N TYR A 384 13.34 -2.39 -5.22
CA TYR A 384 12.92 -3.52 -6.06
C TYR A 384 11.80 -3.17 -7.04
N TRP A 385 10.94 -2.21 -6.69
CA TRP A 385 9.81 -1.82 -7.50
C TRP A 385 10.21 -1.10 -8.79
N GLY A 386 11.21 -0.21 -8.76
CA GLY A 386 11.70 0.44 -9.98
C GLY A 386 12.13 -0.59 -11.03
N ILE A 387 12.90 -1.59 -10.60
CA ILE A 387 13.39 -2.68 -11.46
C ILE A 387 12.27 -3.58 -11.93
N PHE A 388 11.43 -4.04 -11.00
CA PHE A 388 10.29 -4.88 -11.35
C PHE A 388 9.39 -4.20 -12.39
N SER A 389 9.24 -2.89 -12.29
CA SER A 389 8.46 -2.09 -13.24
C SER A 389 9.13 -1.99 -14.59
N LEU A 390 10.45 -1.78 -14.63
CA LEU A 390 11.24 -1.79 -15.87
C LEU A 390 11.13 -3.15 -16.58
N CYS A 391 11.17 -4.26 -15.83
CA CYS A 391 10.95 -5.61 -16.37
C CYS A 391 9.52 -5.84 -16.88
N CYS A 392 8.53 -5.06 -16.44
CA CYS A 392 7.18 -5.13 -17.01
C CYS A 392 7.05 -4.33 -18.31
N LEU A 393 7.99 -3.44 -18.63
CA LEU A 393 8.01 -2.68 -19.87
C LEU A 393 8.66 -3.50 -21.01
N PRO A 394 8.48 -3.11 -22.28
CA PRO A 394 9.19 -3.76 -23.38
C PRO A 394 10.71 -3.74 -23.15
N GLU A 395 11.39 -4.86 -23.44
CA GLU A 395 12.84 -5.02 -23.21
C GLU A 395 13.67 -3.89 -23.83
N SER A 396 13.28 -3.41 -25.02
CA SER A 396 13.94 -2.26 -25.67
C SER A 396 13.87 -1.00 -24.82
N THR A 397 12.76 -0.74 -24.12
CA THR A 397 12.62 0.45 -23.28
C THR A 397 13.60 0.42 -22.11
N PHE A 398 13.78 -0.74 -21.48
CA PHE A 398 14.75 -0.90 -20.40
C PHE A 398 16.19 -0.77 -20.94
N ASN A 399 16.53 -1.44 -22.05
CA ASN A 399 17.85 -1.32 -22.68
C ASN A 399 18.19 0.12 -23.10
N ASP A 400 17.28 0.81 -23.78
CA ASP A 400 17.50 2.15 -24.33
C ASP A 400 17.67 3.18 -23.20
N THR A 401 16.84 3.08 -22.16
CA THR A 401 16.92 3.98 -20.99
C THR A 401 18.16 3.73 -20.16
N LEU A 402 18.57 2.46 -19.99
CA LEU A 402 19.83 2.13 -19.34
C LEU A 402 21.00 2.69 -20.14
N SER A 403 21.03 2.44 -21.45
CA SER A 403 22.09 2.92 -22.35
C SER A 403 22.22 4.45 -22.30
N THR A 404 21.10 5.16 -22.28
CA THR A 404 21.08 6.64 -22.15
C THR A 404 21.76 7.08 -20.85
N VAL A 405 21.37 6.50 -19.70
CA VAL A 405 21.96 6.85 -18.40
C VAL A 405 23.45 6.50 -18.34
N LEU A 406 23.87 5.38 -18.93
CA LEU A 406 25.27 5.00 -18.99
C LEU A 406 26.09 5.95 -19.87
N ASN A 407 25.55 6.39 -21.00
CA ASN A 407 26.21 7.38 -21.87
C ASN A 407 26.34 8.74 -21.18
N ASP A 408 25.30 9.19 -20.49
CA ASP A 408 25.35 10.42 -19.68
C ASP A 408 26.43 10.30 -18.59
N GLY A 409 26.51 9.14 -17.93
CA GLY A 409 27.56 8.85 -16.94
C GLY A 409 28.98 8.85 -17.52
N ILE A 410 29.17 8.46 -18.79
CA ILE A 410 30.47 8.58 -19.49
C ILE A 410 30.80 10.05 -19.74
N LEU A 411 29.84 10.84 -20.24
CA LEU A 411 30.04 12.27 -20.49
C LEU A 411 30.38 13.04 -19.19
N GLU A 412 29.76 12.67 -18.07
CA GLU A 412 30.08 13.24 -16.75
C GLU A 412 31.51 12.90 -16.27
N LEU A 413 31.97 11.67 -16.53
CA LEU A 413 33.34 11.24 -16.26
C LEU A 413 34.37 12.00 -17.13
N GLU A 414 34.02 12.33 -18.36
CA GLU A 414 34.85 13.12 -19.29
C GLU A 414 34.89 14.61 -18.94
N GLY A 415 33.76 15.16 -18.48
CA GLY A 415 33.55 16.60 -18.32
C GLY A 415 33.92 17.16 -16.94
N SER A 416 34.03 16.34 -15.88
CA SER A 416 34.29 16.86 -14.52
C SER A 416 35.70 16.56 -14.04
N ASP A 417 36.48 17.58 -13.71
CA ASP A 417 37.74 17.40 -12.96
C ASP A 417 37.50 17.12 -11.46
N THR A 418 36.25 17.13 -10.98
CA THR A 418 35.95 17.20 -9.53
C THR A 418 34.94 16.19 -8.96
N ASN A 419 34.16 15.45 -9.77
CA ASN A 419 33.01 14.66 -9.26
C ASN A 419 33.08 13.13 -9.54
N LEU A 420 34.19 12.46 -9.18
CA LEU A 420 34.29 10.99 -9.23
C LEU A 420 33.26 10.24 -8.35
N TYR A 421 32.60 10.94 -7.42
CA TYR A 421 31.64 10.36 -6.48
C TYR A 421 30.27 10.05 -7.10
N GLU A 422 29.86 10.73 -8.17
CA GLU A 422 28.59 10.45 -8.85
C GLU A 422 28.67 9.13 -9.65
N SER A 423 29.80 8.91 -10.33
CA SER A 423 30.10 7.66 -11.04
C SER A 423 30.24 6.46 -10.08
N LEU A 424 30.75 6.69 -8.85
CA LEU A 424 30.76 5.68 -7.80
C LEU A 424 29.32 5.26 -7.43
N GLY A 425 28.40 6.22 -7.31
CA GLY A 425 26.99 5.93 -7.02
C GLY A 425 26.33 5.05 -8.09
N LEU A 426 26.59 5.35 -9.37
CA LEU A 426 26.09 4.56 -10.50
C LEU A 426 26.69 3.13 -10.50
N VAL A 427 28.00 2.99 -10.30
CA VAL A 427 28.67 1.68 -10.21
C VAL A 427 28.17 0.85 -9.02
N GLU A 428 27.98 1.47 -7.85
CA GLU A 428 27.40 0.79 -6.68
C GLU A 428 26.00 0.25 -6.98
N ARG A 429 25.21 0.99 -7.74
CA ARG A 429 23.84 0.61 -8.12
C ARG A 429 23.80 -0.47 -9.19
N LEU A 430 24.68 -0.41 -10.19
CA LEU A 430 24.86 -1.49 -11.17
C LEU A 430 25.34 -2.79 -10.49
N LEU A 431 26.25 -2.69 -9.52
CA LEU A 431 26.65 -3.85 -8.72
C LEU A 431 25.46 -4.42 -7.92
N TRP A 432 24.66 -3.56 -7.29
CA TRP A 432 23.46 -4.01 -6.59
C TRP A 432 22.48 -4.72 -7.54
N LEU A 433 22.21 -4.15 -8.72
CA LEU A 433 21.38 -4.77 -9.77
C LEU A 433 21.89 -6.14 -10.19
N SER A 434 23.22 -6.30 -10.34
CA SER A 434 23.84 -7.57 -10.70
C SER A 434 23.66 -8.68 -9.65
N ASN A 435 23.23 -8.36 -8.43
CA ASN A 435 23.07 -9.32 -7.33
C ASN A 435 21.60 -9.66 -7.00
N ILE A 436 20.61 -9.13 -7.73
CA ILE A 436 19.19 -9.32 -7.38
C ILE A 436 18.69 -10.73 -7.76
N PRO A 437 18.20 -11.54 -6.79
CA PRO A 437 17.86 -12.94 -7.05
C PRO A 437 16.44 -13.16 -7.59
N ILE A 438 15.52 -12.19 -7.50
CA ILE A 438 14.08 -12.41 -7.74
C ILE A 438 13.70 -12.30 -9.23
N ILE A 439 14.51 -11.60 -10.04
CA ILE A 439 14.22 -11.29 -11.47
C ILE A 439 15.50 -11.45 -12.32
N GLU A 440 16.33 -12.42 -11.92
CA GLU A 440 17.75 -12.51 -12.27
C GLU A 440 18.00 -12.50 -13.79
N ASP A 441 17.27 -13.29 -14.58
CA ASP A 441 17.57 -13.46 -16.01
C ASP A 441 17.24 -12.24 -16.85
N GLU A 442 16.13 -11.56 -16.59
CA GLU A 442 15.68 -10.41 -17.38
C GLU A 442 16.50 -9.17 -17.08
N VAL A 443 16.76 -8.91 -15.79
CA VAL A 443 17.67 -7.85 -15.35
C VAL A 443 19.06 -8.13 -15.90
N HIS A 444 19.56 -9.38 -15.81
CA HIS A 444 20.86 -9.74 -16.34
C HIS A 444 20.96 -9.49 -17.85
N ARG A 445 20.00 -9.98 -18.65
CA ARG A 445 19.98 -9.72 -20.10
C ARG A 445 20.01 -8.23 -20.41
N THR A 446 19.26 -7.43 -19.65
CA THR A 446 19.21 -5.98 -19.84
C THR A 446 20.54 -5.31 -19.45
N LEU A 447 21.19 -5.71 -18.36
CA LEU A 447 22.51 -5.19 -18.00
C LEU A 447 23.51 -5.42 -19.15
N VAL A 448 23.50 -6.62 -19.75
CA VAL A 448 24.38 -6.93 -20.88
C VAL A 448 24.02 -6.11 -22.12
N ASN A 449 22.76 -6.18 -22.55
CA ASN A 449 22.29 -5.57 -23.80
C ASN A 449 22.24 -4.03 -23.74
N GLY A 450 22.00 -3.45 -22.57
CA GLY A 450 21.99 -2.01 -22.33
C GLY A 450 23.39 -1.37 -22.29
N GLY A 451 24.46 -2.15 -22.41
CA GLY A 451 25.82 -1.63 -22.57
C GLY A 451 26.62 -1.46 -21.28
N VAL A 452 26.22 -2.11 -20.18
CA VAL A 452 26.92 -2.00 -18.88
C VAL A 452 28.39 -2.41 -18.99
N CYS A 453 28.72 -3.45 -19.76
CA CYS A 453 30.11 -3.87 -19.96
C CYS A 453 30.98 -2.76 -20.57
N GLY A 454 30.43 -1.98 -21.51
CA GLY A 454 31.13 -0.84 -22.12
C GLY A 454 31.38 0.28 -21.11
N PHE A 455 30.35 0.65 -20.34
CA PHE A 455 30.47 1.64 -19.26
C PHE A 455 31.49 1.21 -18.20
N LEU A 456 31.43 -0.04 -17.74
CA LEU A 456 32.36 -0.57 -16.74
C LEU A 456 33.81 -0.66 -17.28
N ALA A 457 33.99 -0.97 -18.57
CA ALA A 457 35.30 -0.89 -19.23
C ALA A 457 35.85 0.54 -19.21
N TYR A 458 34.98 1.53 -19.46
CA TYR A 458 35.32 2.94 -19.40
C TYR A 458 35.79 3.34 -17.99
N VAL A 459 35.05 2.97 -16.94
CA VAL A 459 35.43 3.26 -15.54
C VAL A 459 36.79 2.64 -15.17
N LEU A 460 37.08 1.42 -15.63
CA LEU A 460 38.37 0.77 -15.35
C LEU A 460 39.55 1.47 -16.05
N SER A 461 39.34 1.85 -17.31
CA SER A 461 40.35 2.50 -18.14
C SER A 461 40.53 3.99 -17.84
N HIS A 462 39.54 4.62 -17.20
CA HIS A 462 39.60 6.02 -16.79
C HIS A 462 40.80 6.24 -15.85
N ALA A 463 41.65 7.19 -16.23
CA ALA A 463 42.90 7.50 -15.55
C ALA A 463 43.14 9.02 -15.51
N ARG A 464 43.44 9.54 -14.32
CA ARG A 464 43.85 10.92 -14.06
C ARG A 464 45.32 10.99 -13.63
N VAL A 465 45.92 12.17 -13.79
CA VAL A 465 47.34 12.44 -13.53
C VAL A 465 47.75 12.18 -12.06
N VAL A 466 46.80 12.01 -11.12
CA VAL A 466 47.02 11.79 -9.67
C VAL A 466 46.47 10.42 -9.17
N ASP A 467 46.24 9.47 -10.09
CA ASP A 467 45.53 8.19 -9.83
C ASP A 467 46.03 7.33 -8.66
N SER A 468 47.32 7.41 -8.30
CA SER A 468 47.91 6.49 -7.32
C SER A 468 47.42 6.74 -5.89
N GLN A 469 46.79 7.88 -5.58
CA GLN A 469 46.33 8.22 -4.23
C GLN A 469 44.81 8.38 -4.06
N ASP A 470 44.03 8.33 -5.15
CA ASP A 470 42.58 8.52 -5.07
C ASP A 470 41.87 7.23 -4.61
N ARG A 471 41.50 7.20 -3.32
CA ARG A 471 40.76 6.07 -2.72
C ARG A 471 39.36 5.87 -3.33
N GLY A 472 38.69 6.94 -3.77
CA GLY A 472 37.37 6.89 -4.38
C GLY A 472 37.42 6.19 -5.73
N LEU A 473 38.40 6.56 -6.56
CA LEU A 473 38.63 5.92 -7.86
C LEU A 473 38.97 4.44 -7.71
N TRP A 474 39.87 4.06 -6.80
CA TRP A 474 40.21 2.64 -6.58
C TRP A 474 39.03 1.84 -6.03
N ARG A 475 38.16 2.46 -5.21
CA ARG A 475 36.90 1.84 -4.78
C ARG A 475 35.97 1.62 -5.98
N ALA A 476 35.79 2.61 -6.85
CA ALA A 476 34.97 2.48 -8.06
C ALA A 476 35.48 1.36 -8.98
N LYS A 477 36.80 1.30 -9.23
CA LYS A 477 37.43 0.22 -10.02
C LYS A 477 37.23 -1.15 -9.37
N GLY A 478 37.34 -1.24 -8.06
CA GLY A 478 37.09 -2.47 -7.31
C GLY A 478 35.65 -3.00 -7.43
N LEU A 479 34.67 -2.10 -7.26
CA LEU A 479 33.25 -2.41 -7.44
C LEU A 479 32.92 -2.78 -8.88
N THR A 480 33.56 -2.10 -9.83
CA THR A 480 33.44 -2.36 -11.27
C THR A 480 33.89 -3.78 -11.62
N MET A 481 35.08 -4.20 -11.17
CA MET A 481 35.56 -5.58 -11.38
C MET A 481 34.59 -6.61 -10.78
N THR A 482 34.12 -6.36 -9.55
CA THR A 482 33.13 -7.23 -8.89
C THR A 482 31.85 -7.36 -9.71
N CYS A 483 31.34 -6.23 -10.24
CA CYS A 483 30.13 -6.19 -11.07
C CYS A 483 30.34 -6.94 -12.40
N ILE A 484 31.46 -6.73 -13.08
CA ILE A 484 31.83 -7.48 -14.29
C ILE A 484 31.85 -8.98 -14.00
N GLY A 485 32.48 -9.39 -12.90
CA GLY A 485 32.52 -10.80 -12.50
C GLY A 485 31.13 -11.42 -12.34
N ASN A 486 30.22 -10.72 -11.66
CA ASN A 486 28.83 -11.16 -11.49
C ASN A 486 28.06 -11.27 -12.83
N ILE A 487 28.29 -10.32 -13.75
CA ILE A 487 27.66 -10.35 -15.06
C ILE A 487 28.23 -11.52 -15.89
N VAL A 488 29.55 -11.64 -15.98
CA VAL A 488 30.21 -12.65 -16.82
C VAL A 488 29.84 -14.09 -16.43
N GLU A 489 29.70 -14.38 -15.13
CA GLU A 489 29.29 -15.72 -14.65
C GLU A 489 27.92 -16.18 -15.20
N ARG A 490 27.07 -15.23 -15.61
CA ARG A 490 25.69 -15.47 -16.06
C ARG A 490 25.47 -15.28 -17.56
N MET A 491 26.46 -14.76 -18.28
CA MET A 491 26.37 -14.61 -19.73
C MET A 491 26.20 -15.96 -20.43
N ASN A 492 25.46 -15.94 -21.55
CA ASN A 492 25.48 -17.02 -22.53
C ASN A 492 26.64 -16.85 -23.52
N GLU A 493 26.87 -17.86 -24.38
CA GLU A 493 27.97 -17.87 -25.34
C GLU A 493 27.99 -16.63 -26.24
N LYS A 494 26.83 -16.26 -26.80
CA LYS A 494 26.70 -15.10 -27.68
C LYS A 494 27.03 -13.81 -26.93
N GLN A 495 26.47 -13.64 -25.73
CA GLN A 495 26.72 -12.45 -24.91
C GLN A 495 28.20 -12.30 -24.55
N LEU A 496 28.87 -13.41 -24.20
CA LEU A 496 30.29 -13.38 -23.86
C LEU A 496 31.14 -12.97 -25.06
N ARG A 497 30.82 -13.45 -26.27
CA ARG A 497 31.52 -13.07 -27.51
C ARG A 497 31.26 -11.63 -27.95
N ASP A 498 30.02 -11.17 -27.80
CA ASP A 498 29.58 -9.88 -28.33
C ASP A 498 29.94 -8.70 -27.39
N HIS A 499 30.00 -8.92 -26.07
CA HIS A 499 30.10 -7.84 -25.08
C HIS A 499 31.37 -7.84 -24.23
N ILE A 500 32.12 -8.95 -24.14
CA ILE A 500 33.43 -8.95 -23.48
C ILE A 500 34.51 -8.71 -24.52
N THR A 501 35.18 -7.56 -24.42
CA THR A 501 36.26 -7.19 -25.35
C THR A 501 37.63 -7.52 -24.78
N LYS A 502 38.62 -7.60 -25.68
CA LYS A 502 40.01 -7.81 -25.29
C LYS A 502 40.51 -6.67 -24.41
N GLU A 503 40.15 -5.43 -24.72
CA GLU A 503 40.54 -4.22 -24.01
C GLU A 503 40.03 -4.21 -22.56
N LEU A 504 38.81 -4.71 -22.34
CA LEU A 504 38.24 -4.87 -21.00
C LEU A 504 39.08 -5.84 -20.16
N VAL A 505 39.38 -7.03 -20.71
CA VAL A 505 40.17 -8.05 -20.02
C VAL A 505 41.59 -7.56 -19.75
N GLU A 506 42.25 -6.94 -20.74
CA GLU A 506 43.58 -6.33 -20.58
C GLU A 506 43.60 -5.25 -19.48
N SER A 507 42.52 -4.48 -19.33
CA SER A 507 42.40 -3.47 -18.27
C SER A 507 42.38 -4.11 -16.88
N ILE A 508 41.70 -5.24 -16.70
CA ILE A 508 41.69 -5.99 -15.44
C ILE A 508 43.07 -6.62 -15.17
N VAL A 509 43.74 -7.15 -16.20
CA VAL A 509 45.11 -7.69 -16.09
C VAL A 509 46.10 -6.60 -15.66
N LYS A 510 45.97 -5.37 -16.18
CA LYS A 510 46.80 -4.23 -15.74
C LYS A 510 46.61 -3.92 -14.25
N VAL A 511 45.38 -4.02 -13.72
CA VAL A 511 45.12 -3.84 -12.27
C VAL A 511 45.77 -4.95 -11.45
N LYS A 512 45.72 -6.20 -11.93
CA LYS A 512 46.41 -7.34 -11.29
C LYS A 512 47.94 -7.14 -11.24
N GLY A 513 48.54 -6.66 -12.33
CA GLY A 513 50.01 -6.62 -12.50
C GLY A 513 50.71 -5.34 -12.00
N ARG A 514 49.99 -4.25 -11.71
CA ARG A 514 50.60 -2.98 -11.29
C ARG A 514 51.00 -2.99 -9.81
N GLU A 515 52.22 -2.57 -9.49
CA GLU A 515 52.74 -2.57 -8.12
C GLU A 515 51.98 -1.64 -7.18
N ASP A 516 51.58 -0.46 -7.67
CA ASP A 516 50.96 0.65 -6.95
C ASP A 516 49.46 0.47 -6.65
N VAL A 517 48.85 -0.62 -7.11
CA VAL A 517 47.44 -0.93 -6.87
C VAL A 517 47.23 -1.45 -5.44
N PRO A 518 46.20 -0.98 -4.70
CA PRO A 518 45.91 -1.52 -3.39
C PRO A 518 45.55 -3.02 -3.44
N LEU A 519 45.96 -3.78 -2.41
CA LEU A 519 45.83 -5.24 -2.38
C LEU A 519 44.40 -5.76 -2.61
N VAL A 520 43.39 -5.04 -2.11
CA VAL A 520 41.98 -5.41 -2.26
C VAL A 520 41.58 -5.43 -3.74
N GLN A 521 41.98 -4.41 -4.50
CA GLN A 521 41.70 -4.30 -5.94
C GLN A 521 42.48 -5.34 -6.74
N LYS A 522 43.72 -5.68 -6.35
CA LYS A 522 44.44 -6.82 -6.94
C LYS A 522 43.68 -8.13 -6.74
N GLY A 523 43.19 -8.37 -5.52
CA GLY A 523 42.35 -9.53 -5.22
C GLY A 523 41.08 -9.55 -6.09
N GLN A 524 40.37 -8.43 -6.18
CA GLN A 524 39.17 -8.32 -7.03
C GLN A 524 39.48 -8.55 -8.52
N ALA A 525 40.63 -8.09 -9.02
CA ALA A 525 41.07 -8.36 -10.39
C ALA A 525 41.30 -9.86 -10.62
N ILE A 526 42.01 -10.53 -9.70
CA ILE A 526 42.25 -11.97 -9.75
C ILE A 526 40.94 -12.75 -9.76
N PHE A 527 40.04 -12.46 -8.81
CA PHE A 527 38.74 -13.13 -8.74
C PHE A 527 37.91 -12.91 -10.01
N THR A 528 37.91 -11.70 -10.56
CA THR A 528 37.17 -11.40 -11.80
C THR A 528 37.71 -12.16 -13.00
N LEU A 529 39.04 -12.27 -13.14
CA LEU A 529 39.68 -13.05 -14.20
C LEU A 529 39.41 -14.55 -14.05
N GLN A 530 39.41 -15.08 -12.83
CA GLN A 530 39.04 -16.48 -12.56
C GLN A 530 37.61 -16.76 -13.00
N ARG A 531 36.66 -15.90 -12.62
CA ARG A 531 35.26 -16.00 -13.03
C ARG A 531 35.08 -15.95 -14.54
N TYR A 532 35.82 -15.05 -15.20
CA TYR A 532 35.83 -14.95 -16.65
C TYR A 532 36.34 -16.23 -17.32
N ASN A 533 37.46 -16.77 -16.86
CA ASN A 533 38.03 -18.01 -17.41
C ASN A 533 37.08 -19.19 -17.22
N LEU A 534 36.47 -19.33 -16.04
CA LEU A 534 35.49 -20.37 -15.77
C LEU A 534 34.24 -20.24 -16.66
N ALA A 535 33.75 -19.02 -16.87
CA ALA A 535 32.62 -18.77 -17.77
C ALA A 535 32.96 -19.09 -19.23
N ALA A 536 34.15 -18.69 -19.69
CA ALA A 536 34.65 -18.97 -21.04
C ALA A 536 34.83 -20.47 -21.28
N GLU A 537 35.42 -21.19 -20.32
CA GLU A 537 35.59 -22.65 -20.36
C GLU A 537 34.23 -23.36 -20.42
N ARG A 538 33.31 -23.01 -19.51
CA ARG A 538 31.94 -23.56 -19.47
C ARG A 538 31.20 -23.39 -20.80
N LEU A 539 31.47 -22.30 -21.52
CA LEU A 539 30.79 -21.93 -22.76
C LEU A 539 31.60 -22.28 -24.03
N ASN A 540 32.75 -22.96 -23.91
CA ASN A 540 33.67 -23.26 -25.02
C ASN A 540 34.08 -22.03 -25.85
N VAL A 541 34.28 -20.88 -25.19
CA VAL A 541 34.79 -19.64 -25.79
C VAL A 541 36.28 -19.52 -25.47
N GLN A 542 37.10 -19.21 -26.48
CA GLN A 542 38.52 -18.96 -26.25
C GLN A 542 38.71 -17.68 -25.43
N PRO A 543 39.30 -17.73 -24.23
CA PRO A 543 39.46 -16.54 -23.40
C PRO A 543 40.59 -15.64 -23.90
N TYR A 544 40.45 -14.33 -23.70
CA TYR A 544 41.47 -13.32 -24.00
C TYR A 544 42.62 -13.30 -22.99
N TYR A 545 42.45 -13.99 -21.86
CA TYR A 545 43.45 -14.16 -20.81
C TYR A 545 43.46 -15.62 -20.37
N GLN A 546 44.64 -16.22 -20.27
CA GLN A 546 44.85 -17.48 -19.57
C GLN A 546 45.98 -17.26 -18.56
N GLU A 547 45.77 -17.71 -17.34
CA GLU A 547 46.82 -17.69 -16.34
C GLU A 547 47.81 -18.80 -16.67
N ASP A 548 49.10 -18.45 -16.78
CA ASP A 548 50.17 -19.42 -16.92
C ASP A 548 50.29 -20.21 -15.62
N MET A 549 49.51 -21.29 -15.53
CA MET A 549 49.52 -22.24 -14.40
C MET A 549 50.82 -23.06 -14.36
N SER A 550 51.70 -22.88 -15.36
CA SER A 550 53.02 -23.52 -15.48
C SER A 550 53.99 -23.12 -14.35
N GLY A 551 53.84 -21.93 -13.75
CA GLY A 551 54.72 -21.44 -12.68
C GLY A 551 54.31 -21.81 -11.23
N MET A 552 53.03 -22.10 -10.97
CA MET A 552 52.58 -22.43 -9.60
C MET A 552 53.00 -23.83 -9.13
N ALA A 553 53.26 -24.76 -10.05
CA ALA A 553 53.77 -26.09 -9.71
C ALA A 553 55.25 -26.06 -9.25
N GLU A 554 56.03 -25.06 -9.68
CA GLU A 554 57.45 -24.94 -9.33
C GLU A 554 57.66 -24.29 -7.95
N GLU A 555 56.78 -23.37 -7.51
CA GLU A 555 56.90 -22.72 -6.20
C GLU A 555 56.52 -23.62 -5.01
N PHE A 556 55.63 -24.60 -5.21
CA PHE A 556 55.29 -25.59 -4.17
C PHE A 556 56.14 -26.87 -4.22
N GLY A 557 56.92 -27.08 -5.28
CA GLY A 557 57.85 -28.20 -5.42
C GLY A 557 59.19 -28.01 -4.70
N HIS A 558 59.48 -26.82 -4.18
CA HIS A 558 60.80 -26.48 -3.60
C HIS A 558 60.84 -26.32 -2.07
N VAL A 559 59.75 -26.60 -1.37
CA VAL A 559 59.70 -26.67 0.10
C VAL A 559 59.59 -28.13 0.56
N ASP A 560 60.61 -28.93 0.24
CA ASP A 560 60.91 -30.13 1.02
C ASP A 560 62.42 -30.37 0.98
N GLY A 561 63.10 -30.04 2.07
CA GLY A 561 64.55 -30.13 2.13
C GLY A 561 65.27 -29.54 3.33
N ARG A 562 64.58 -29.00 4.34
CA ARG A 562 65.21 -28.73 5.65
C ARG A 562 64.29 -29.13 6.80
N ARG A 563 64.70 -30.21 7.47
CA ARG A 563 64.34 -30.56 8.85
C ARG A 563 64.35 -29.32 9.75
N ILE A 564 63.24 -29.02 10.43
CA ILE A 564 62.99 -29.22 11.87
C ILE A 564 61.48 -29.27 12.06
#